data_AF-A0A973M6F3-F1
#
_entry.id   AF-A0A973M6F3-F1
#
_cell.length_a   1.000
_cell.length_b   1.000
_cell.length_c   1.000
_cell.angle_alpha   90.00
_cell.angle_beta   90.00
_cell.angle_gamma   90.00
#
_symmetry.space_group_name_H-M   'P 1'
#
loop_
_entity.id
_entity.type
_entity.pdbx_description
1 polymer ?
#
loop_
_entity_poly.entity_id
_entity_poly.type
_entity_poly.pdbx_seq_one_letter_code
_entity_poly.pdbx_strand_id
1 'polypeptide(L)'
;GCRLGVPILPADINASRREYRVERVESGPDAGKLGIRLPLSGLGGVSAAEATRLVKGQPYASIAELRDRARLTDARVRRLAKLGVFDSLHREAVRRGSQADLVSHLAQLAARSPRREGPMDGQLSLELGDGRAAQPFR
;
A
#
# COMPACT_ATOMS: atom_id res chain seq x y z
N GLY A 1 -0.55 -33.38 -4.57
CA GLY A 1 -0.98 -32.67 -3.36
C GLY A 1 -2.29 -31.97 -3.64
N CYS A 2 -3.33 -32.23 -2.85
CA CYS A 2 -4.67 -31.69 -3.07
C CYS A 2 -4.67 -30.16 -2.94
N ARG A 3 -4.89 -29.45 -4.04
CA ARG A 3 -5.21 -28.02 -4.03
C ARG A 3 -6.73 -27.96 -3.95
N LEU A 4 -7.28 -27.51 -2.82
CA LEU A 4 -8.73 -27.53 -2.50
C LEU A 4 -9.62 -26.72 -3.46
N GLY A 5 -9.07 -26.08 -4.49
CA GLY A 5 -9.82 -25.35 -5.52
C GLY A 5 -10.59 -24.13 -5.02
N VAL A 6 -10.35 -23.71 -3.77
CA VAL A 6 -11.05 -22.56 -3.16
C VAL A 6 -10.45 -21.26 -3.70
N PRO A 7 -11.24 -20.40 -4.35
CA PRO A 7 -10.79 -19.10 -4.83
C PRO A 7 -10.35 -18.22 -3.66
N ILE A 8 -9.22 -17.53 -3.82
CA ILE A 8 -8.75 -16.51 -2.87
C ILE A 8 -9.11 -15.15 -3.44
N LEU A 9 -9.98 -14.43 -2.74
CA LEU A 9 -10.39 -13.09 -3.15
C LEU A 9 -9.40 -12.06 -2.59
N PRO A 10 -8.92 -11.13 -3.42
CA PRO A 10 -7.94 -10.13 -3.00
C PRO A 10 -8.51 -9.27 -1.88
N ALA A 11 -7.63 -8.72 -1.04
CA ALA A 11 -8.04 -7.74 -0.06
C ALA A 11 -8.63 -6.51 -0.77
N ASP A 12 -9.60 -5.90 -0.13
CA ASP A 12 -10.39 -4.80 -0.66
C ASP A 12 -10.72 -3.82 0.47
N ILE A 13 -10.54 -2.53 0.22
CA ILE A 13 -10.61 -1.49 1.24
C ILE A 13 -12.01 -1.35 1.86
N ASN A 14 -13.07 -1.74 1.17
CA ASN A 14 -14.46 -1.62 1.61
C ASN A 14 -15.08 -2.98 2.00
N ALA A 15 -14.67 -4.06 1.36
CA ALA A 15 -15.21 -5.40 1.60
C ALA A 15 -14.43 -6.22 2.65
N SER A 16 -13.12 -5.98 2.81
CA SER A 16 -12.30 -6.79 3.72
C SER A 16 -12.39 -6.34 5.17
N ARG A 17 -12.31 -7.30 6.08
CA ARG A 17 -12.32 -7.09 7.54
C ARG A 17 -10.94 -7.38 8.15
N ARG A 18 -10.86 -7.47 9.48
CA ARG A 18 -9.63 -7.81 10.19
C ARG A 18 -9.31 -9.30 10.10
N GLU A 19 -10.33 -10.14 9.94
CA GLU A 19 -10.23 -11.59 9.84
C GLU A 19 -10.58 -12.08 8.44
N TYR A 20 -10.13 -13.28 8.09
CA TYR A 20 -10.54 -13.97 6.87
C TYR A 20 -12.06 -14.15 6.84
N ARG A 21 -12.66 -14.02 5.66
CA ARG A 21 -14.10 -14.25 5.47
C ARG A 21 -14.36 -15.18 4.31
N VAL A 22 -15.35 -16.03 4.48
CA VAL A 22 -15.91 -16.82 3.38
C VAL A 22 -17.02 -16.01 2.73
N GLU A 23 -17.00 -15.92 1.40
CA GLU A 23 -18.00 -15.20 0.63
C GLU A 23 -18.25 -15.87 -0.72
N ARG A 24 -19.43 -15.62 -1.30
CA ARG A 24 -19.73 -16.02 -2.67
C ARG A 24 -18.99 -15.12 -3.63
N VAL A 25 -18.28 -15.72 -4.59
CA VAL A 25 -17.64 -15.01 -5.68
C VAL A 25 -18.73 -14.46 -6.60
N GLU A 26 -18.75 -13.15 -6.81
CA GLU A 26 -19.81 -12.48 -7.57
C GLU A 26 -19.61 -12.55 -9.09
N SER A 27 -18.35 -12.63 -9.55
CA SER A 27 -18.02 -12.52 -10.97
C SER A 27 -16.73 -13.25 -11.35
N GLY A 28 -16.55 -13.48 -12.65
CA GLY A 28 -15.40 -14.17 -13.21
C GLY A 28 -15.56 -15.70 -13.26
N PRO A 29 -14.48 -16.44 -13.55
CA PRO A 29 -14.52 -17.89 -13.77
C PRO A 29 -15.01 -18.70 -12.57
N ASP A 30 -14.91 -18.14 -11.37
CA ASP A 30 -15.32 -18.78 -10.12
C ASP A 30 -16.66 -18.25 -9.58
N ALA A 31 -17.41 -17.46 -10.37
CA ALA A 31 -18.69 -16.92 -9.96
C ALA A 31 -19.64 -18.01 -9.42
N GLY A 32 -20.29 -17.73 -8.29
CA GLY A 32 -21.16 -18.68 -7.59
C GLY A 32 -20.46 -19.62 -6.62
N LYS A 33 -19.13 -19.80 -6.69
CA LYS A 33 -18.37 -20.60 -5.72
C LYS A 33 -18.15 -19.82 -4.41
N LEU A 34 -17.89 -20.56 -3.33
CA LEU A 34 -17.37 -19.97 -2.10
C LEU A 34 -15.87 -19.75 -2.23
N GLY A 35 -15.42 -18.54 -1.90
CA GLY A 35 -14.00 -18.22 -1.79
C GLY A 35 -13.67 -17.54 -0.47
N ILE A 36 -12.37 -17.38 -0.21
CA ILE A 36 -11.83 -16.78 1.01
C ILE A 36 -11.31 -15.38 0.69
N ARG A 37 -11.95 -14.35 1.26
CA ARG A 37 -11.48 -12.96 1.23
C ARG A 37 -10.33 -12.77 2.18
N LEU A 38 -9.23 -12.22 1.67
CA LEU A 38 -8.08 -11.86 2.48
C LEU A 38 -8.40 -10.70 3.43
N PRO A 39 -7.96 -10.76 4.71
CA PRO A 39 -8.15 -9.66 5.65
C PRO A 39 -7.22 -8.48 5.37
N LEU A 40 -7.60 -7.29 5.82
CA LEU A 40 -6.72 -6.11 5.84
C LEU A 40 -5.50 -6.30 6.74
N SER A 41 -5.61 -7.13 7.79
CA SER A 41 -4.48 -7.50 8.67
C SER A 41 -3.44 -8.39 7.97
N GLY A 42 -3.84 -9.09 6.91
CA GLY A 42 -2.95 -9.92 6.10
C GLY A 42 -2.12 -9.12 5.09
N LEU A 43 -2.37 -7.81 4.97
CA LEU A 43 -1.62 -6.93 4.09
C LEU A 43 -0.27 -6.58 4.71
N GLY A 44 0.80 -6.85 3.98
CA GLY A 44 2.17 -6.61 4.42
C GLY A 44 2.40 -5.18 4.89
N GLY A 45 2.64 -5.03 6.20
CA GLY A 45 2.93 -3.77 6.85
C GLY A 45 1.74 -3.08 7.50
N VAL A 46 0.50 -3.60 7.42
CA VAL A 46 -0.67 -3.06 8.14
C VAL A 46 -0.66 -3.58 9.58
N SER A 47 -0.66 -2.68 10.57
CA SER A 47 -0.73 -3.08 11.98
C SER A 47 -2.16 -3.40 12.41
N ALA A 48 -2.35 -4.14 13.51
CA ALA A 48 -3.68 -4.43 14.04
C ALA A 48 -4.49 -3.15 14.36
N ALA A 49 -3.83 -2.11 14.85
CA ALA A 49 -4.44 -0.81 15.11
C ALA A 49 -4.85 -0.08 13.82
N GLU A 50 -4.04 -0.18 12.76
CA GLU A 50 -4.38 0.36 11.45
C GLU A 50 -5.55 -0.40 10.81
N ALA A 51 -5.51 -1.73 10.82
CA ALA A 51 -6.62 -2.56 10.34
C ALA A 51 -7.94 -2.26 11.08
N THR A 52 -7.88 -2.00 12.40
CA THR A 52 -9.05 -1.60 13.19
C THR A 52 -9.62 -0.25 12.74
N ARG A 53 -8.76 0.75 12.53
CA ARG A 53 -9.19 2.07 12.03
C ARG A 53 -9.80 1.98 10.63
N LEU A 54 -9.19 1.17 9.76
CA LEU A 54 -9.68 0.93 8.41
C LEU A 54 -11.08 0.28 8.45
N VAL A 55 -11.24 -0.81 9.19
CA VAL A 55 -12.55 -1.48 9.28
C VAL A 55 -13.62 -0.59 9.90
N LYS A 56 -13.29 0.16 10.96
CA LYS A 56 -14.24 1.08 11.60
C LYS A 56 -14.66 2.24 10.68
N GLY A 57 -13.79 2.64 9.75
CA GLY A 57 -14.08 3.72 8.81
C GLY A 57 -14.74 3.26 7.50
N GLN A 58 -15.02 1.98 7.31
CA GLN A 58 -15.73 1.53 6.11
C GLN A 58 -17.23 1.93 6.13
N PRO A 59 -17.87 2.06 4.96
CA PRO A 59 -17.27 2.15 3.64
C PRO A 59 -16.69 3.54 3.36
N TYR A 60 -15.75 3.63 2.44
CA TYR A 60 -15.14 4.87 1.93
C TYR A 60 -15.64 5.16 0.52
N ALA A 61 -15.96 6.42 0.22
CA ALA A 61 -16.34 6.85 -1.13
C ALA A 61 -15.16 7.36 -1.96
N SER A 62 -14.07 7.78 -1.32
CA SER A 62 -12.87 8.30 -1.99
C SER A 62 -11.59 8.05 -1.19
N ILE A 63 -10.43 8.27 -1.82
CA ILE A 63 -9.13 8.20 -1.14
C ILE A 63 -8.96 9.35 -0.14
N ALA A 64 -9.51 10.53 -0.41
CA ALA A 64 -9.48 11.65 0.55
C ALA A 64 -10.21 11.26 1.84
N GLU A 65 -11.42 10.73 1.71
CA GLU A 65 -12.21 10.27 2.86
C GLU A 65 -11.52 9.13 3.62
N LEU A 66 -10.93 8.17 2.90
CA LEU A 66 -10.11 7.11 3.48
C LEU A 66 -8.97 7.68 4.33
N ARG A 67 -8.22 8.65 3.81
CA ARG A 67 -7.11 9.28 4.52
C ARG A 67 -7.56 9.99 5.77
N ASP A 68 -8.64 10.75 5.69
CA ASP A 68 -9.13 11.55 6.81
C ASP A 68 -9.68 10.65 7.91
N ARG A 69 -10.55 9.70 7.55
CA ARG A 69 -11.21 8.81 8.53
C ARG A 69 -10.25 7.75 9.10
N ALA A 70 -9.40 7.16 8.27
CA ALA A 70 -8.46 6.13 8.72
C ALA A 70 -7.11 6.68 9.20
N ARG A 71 -6.85 7.99 9.02
CA ARG A 71 -5.57 8.65 9.33
C ARG A 71 -4.39 7.97 8.62
N LEU A 72 -4.53 7.73 7.32
CA LEU A 72 -3.46 7.19 6.49
C LEU A 72 -2.57 8.29 5.93
N THR A 73 -1.26 8.06 5.92
CA THR A 73 -0.31 8.92 5.22
C THR A 73 -0.31 8.62 3.71
N ASP A 74 0.15 9.58 2.91
CA ASP A 74 0.31 9.44 1.46
C ASP A 74 1.11 8.19 1.06
N ALA A 75 2.20 7.91 1.79
CA ALA A 75 3.03 6.75 1.56
C ALA A 75 2.27 5.43 1.79
N ARG A 76 1.37 5.40 2.78
CA ARG A 76 0.56 4.22 3.08
C ARG A 76 -0.50 4.00 2.02
N VAL A 77 -1.19 5.06 1.60
CA VAL A 77 -2.15 4.98 0.48
C VAL A 77 -1.49 4.44 -0.78
N ARG A 78 -0.31 4.95 -1.15
CA ARG A 78 0.44 4.43 -2.33
C ARG A 78 0.78 2.95 -2.19
N ARG A 79 1.22 2.50 -1.01
CA ARG A 79 1.54 1.09 -0.78
C ARG A 79 0.31 0.21 -0.92
N LEU A 80 -0.83 0.64 -0.37
CA LEU A 80 -2.10 -0.06 -0.52
C LEU A 80 -2.58 -0.09 -1.98
N ALA A 81 -2.41 1.00 -2.73
CA ALA A 81 -2.75 1.05 -4.16
C ALA A 81 -1.97 -0.02 -4.96
N LYS A 82 -0.68 -0.21 -4.68
CA LYS A 82 0.15 -1.25 -5.31
C LYS A 82 -0.32 -2.67 -5.00
N LEU A 83 -1.10 -2.87 -3.93
CA LEU A 83 -1.67 -4.15 -3.54
C LEU A 83 -3.05 -4.40 -4.17
N GLY A 84 -3.58 -3.47 -4.98
CA GLY A 84 -4.88 -3.62 -5.65
C GLY A 84 -6.10 -3.46 -4.74
N VAL A 85 -5.93 -2.99 -3.50
CA VAL A 85 -7.05 -2.96 -2.53
C VAL A 85 -8.11 -1.90 -2.83
N PHE A 86 -7.88 -1.04 -3.82
CA PHE A 86 -8.80 0.04 -4.22
C PHE A 86 -9.65 -0.31 -5.45
N ASP A 87 -9.66 -1.57 -5.89
CA ASP A 87 -10.37 -1.98 -7.09
C ASP A 87 -11.89 -1.75 -7.00
N SER A 88 -12.54 -2.04 -5.86
CA SER A 88 -13.96 -1.72 -5.67
C SER A 88 -14.21 -0.22 -5.69
N LEU A 89 -13.36 0.56 -5.02
CA LEU A 89 -13.42 2.02 -4.98
C LEU A 89 -13.29 2.61 -6.38
N HIS A 90 -12.40 2.05 -7.21
CA HIS A 90 -12.27 2.43 -8.62
C HIS A 90 -13.52 2.10 -9.42
N ARG A 91 -14.07 0.88 -9.31
CA ARG A 91 -15.33 0.51 -9.98
C ARG A 91 -16.48 1.42 -9.56
N GLU A 92 -16.58 1.78 -8.28
CA GLU A 92 -17.58 2.72 -7.78
C GLU A 92 -17.37 4.13 -8.31
N ALA A 93 -16.13 4.60 -8.40
CA ALA A 93 -15.81 5.89 -9.00
C ALA A 93 -16.20 5.93 -10.49
N VAL A 94 -15.96 4.84 -11.24
CA VAL A 94 -16.43 4.72 -12.64
C VAL A 94 -17.94 4.80 -12.71
N ARG A 95 -18.66 4.02 -11.89
CA ARG A 95 -20.14 4.03 -11.86
C ARG A 95 -20.72 5.41 -11.53
N ARG A 96 -20.02 6.20 -10.70
CA ARG A 96 -20.43 7.55 -10.30
C ARG A 96 -19.93 8.67 -11.24
N GLY A 97 -19.13 8.33 -12.26
CA GLY A 97 -18.50 9.34 -13.13
C GLY A 97 -17.35 10.13 -12.47
N SER A 98 -16.87 9.71 -11.30
CA SER A 98 -15.81 10.38 -10.53
C SER A 98 -14.44 9.69 -10.65
N GLN A 99 -14.24 8.86 -11.68
CA GLN A 99 -12.99 8.11 -11.89
C GLN A 99 -11.79 9.05 -12.08
N ALA A 100 -11.97 10.15 -12.82
CA ALA A 100 -10.91 11.11 -13.07
C ALA A 100 -10.34 11.69 -11.77
N ASP A 101 -11.18 11.91 -10.75
CA ASP A 101 -10.75 12.42 -9.44
C ASP A 101 -9.91 11.39 -8.68
N LEU A 102 -10.34 10.12 -8.68
CA LEU A 102 -9.60 9.03 -8.06
C LEU A 102 -8.22 8.85 -8.71
N VAL A 103 -8.17 8.81 -10.04
CA VAL A 103 -6.92 8.68 -10.81
C VAL A 103 -6.02 9.89 -10.56
N SER A 104 -6.57 11.10 -10.63
CA SER A 104 -5.84 12.33 -10.33
C SER A 104 -5.25 12.30 -8.93
N HIS A 105 -6.01 11.84 -7.93
CA HIS A 105 -5.53 11.74 -6.56
C HIS A 105 -4.36 10.76 -6.45
N LEU A 106 -4.48 9.57 -7.04
CA LEU A 106 -3.41 8.57 -7.02
C LEU A 106 -2.16 9.05 -7.79
N ALA A 107 -2.33 9.76 -8.90
CA ALA A 107 -1.23 10.36 -9.66
C ALA A 107 -0.53 11.48 -8.88
N GLN A 108 -1.28 12.36 -8.22
CA GLN A 108 -0.73 13.38 -7.33
C GLN A 108 0.07 12.75 -6.19
N LEU A 109 -0.42 11.66 -5.61
CA LEU A 109 0.32 10.91 -4.62
C LEU A 109 1.62 10.35 -5.19
N ALA A 110 1.61 9.79 -6.40
CA ALA A 110 2.82 9.27 -7.05
C ALA A 110 3.87 10.36 -7.25
N ALA A 111 3.45 11.56 -7.70
CA ALA A 111 4.31 12.71 -7.95
C ALA A 111 4.91 13.30 -6.66
N ARG A 112 4.19 13.25 -5.54
CA ARG A 112 4.66 13.71 -4.21
C ARG A 112 5.62 12.75 -3.50
N SER A 113 6.13 11.72 -4.18
CA SER A 113 7.18 10.89 -3.60
C SER A 113 8.37 11.79 -3.24
N PRO A 114 8.88 11.77 -2.01
CA PRO A 114 10.03 12.57 -1.67
C PRO A 114 11.15 12.15 -2.62
N ARG A 115 11.63 13.08 -3.46
CA ARG A 115 12.98 12.94 -3.97
C ARG A 115 13.86 12.79 -2.73
N ARG A 116 14.64 11.73 -2.68
CA ARG A 116 15.87 11.74 -1.90
C ARG A 116 16.78 12.76 -2.58
N GLU A 117 16.52 14.05 -2.32
CA GLU A 117 17.38 15.15 -2.72
C GLU A 117 17.72 15.94 -1.46
N GLY A 118 18.86 15.55 -0.91
CA GLY A 118 19.76 16.39 -0.17
C GLY A 118 21.12 15.70 -0.30
N PRO A 119 22.19 16.36 -0.80
CA PRO A 119 23.53 15.80 -0.67
C PRO A 119 23.76 15.52 0.82
N MET A 120 24.21 14.31 1.13
CA MET A 120 24.75 14.02 2.45
C MET A 120 25.96 14.94 2.63
N ASP A 121 25.84 15.96 3.50
CA ASP A 121 27.01 16.56 4.14
C ASP A 121 27.73 15.43 4.88
N GLY A 122 28.78 14.93 4.25
CA GLY A 122 29.39 13.65 4.60
C GLY A 122 30.12 12.98 3.45
N GLN A 123 30.36 13.67 2.33
CA GLN A 123 31.49 13.28 1.48
C GLN A 123 32.77 13.41 2.31
N LEU A 124 33.27 12.25 2.70
CA LEU A 124 34.61 12.03 3.21
C LEU A 124 35.60 12.79 2.32
N SER A 125 36.12 13.92 2.82
CA SER A 125 37.39 14.44 2.35
C SER A 125 38.42 13.36 2.64
N LEU A 126 38.82 12.61 1.60
CA LEU A 126 40.08 11.88 1.62
C LEU A 126 41.20 12.93 1.62
N GLU A 127 41.43 13.52 2.78
CA GLU A 127 42.71 14.08 3.18
C GLU A 127 43.68 12.89 3.23
N LEU A 128 44.31 12.61 2.09
CA LEU A 128 45.57 11.87 2.09
C LEU A 128 46.59 12.83 2.71
N GLY A 129 46.73 12.75 4.03
CA GLY A 129 47.70 13.54 4.77
C GLY A 129 49.11 13.21 4.29
N ASP A 130 49.73 14.16 3.59
CA ASP A 130 51.17 14.19 3.42
C ASP A 130 51.81 14.51 4.77
N GLY A 131 52.55 13.53 5.31
CA GLY A 131 52.91 13.50 6.72
C GLY A 131 54.23 12.81 7.06
N ARG A 132 55.27 13.09 6.27
CA ARG A 132 56.69 13.20 6.69
C ARG A 132 57.50 11.93 7.01
N ALA A 133 58.76 12.05 6.58
CA ALA A 133 59.84 11.07 6.52
C ALA A 133 60.54 10.75 7.85
N ALA A 134 61.50 9.81 7.73
CA ALA A 134 62.64 9.43 8.60
C ALA A 134 62.41 8.09 9.34
N GLN A 135 63.32 7.10 9.36
CA GLN A 135 64.79 7.06 9.23
C GLN A 135 65.31 5.68 8.73
N PRO A 136 66.58 5.56 8.31
CA PRO A 136 67.19 4.31 7.86
C PRO A 136 67.89 3.54 9.00
N PHE A 137 67.88 2.21 8.95
CA PHE A 137 68.76 1.24 9.66
C PHE A 137 68.53 -0.11 8.93
N ARG A 138 69.50 -0.92 8.51
CA ARG A 138 70.94 -1.02 8.71
C ARG A 138 71.52 -1.82 7.55
#